data_AF-A0A812NEZ0-F1
#
_entry.id   AF-A0A812NEZ0-F1
#
_cell.length_a   1.000
_cell.length_b   1.000
_cell.length_c   1.000
_cell.angle_alpha   90.00
_cell.angle_beta   90.00
_cell.angle_gamma   90.00
#
_symmetry.space_group_name_H-M   'P 1'
#
loop_
_entity.id
_entity.type
_entity.pdbx_description
1 polymer ?
#
loop_
_entity_poly.entity_id
_entity_poly.type
_entity_poly.pdbx_seq_one_letter_code
_entity_poly.pdbx_strand_id
1 'polypeptide(L)'
;MESARHMQEHWDVYQKGADQLTRDLLSLFSKVPESFKKQYQEVSADTLKSAQDLFYSLLGNIVNNVSSLILGVLLTMLYTLFWLCSPVPMDSSVDVMFRKYIMFKTLACFGYGISAGLLLYFLSVDLASVFALTTFALNFVPEVGPFIAMVLPCPVIILDSRIDRPMLVLFVAILGQLALKFAFSNIIE
;
A
#
# COMPACT_ATOMS: atom_id res chain seq x y z
N MET A 1 14.28 -6.37 -8.61
CA MET A 1 15.17 -7.16 -7.73
C MET A 1 16.27 -6.30 -7.08
N GLU A 2 16.78 -5.26 -7.75
CA GLU A 2 17.71 -4.28 -7.14
C GLU A 2 17.14 -3.56 -5.92
N SER A 3 15.87 -3.12 -5.92
CA SER A 3 15.29 -2.40 -4.76
C SER A 3 15.20 -3.24 -3.49
N ALA A 4 14.97 -4.55 -3.60
CA ALA A 4 14.93 -5.43 -2.43
C ALA A 4 16.33 -5.70 -1.87
N ARG A 5 17.35 -5.79 -2.73
CA ARG A 5 18.76 -5.88 -2.32
C ARG A 5 19.28 -4.59 -1.69
N HIS A 6 18.92 -3.45 -2.26
CA HIS A 6 19.28 -2.14 -1.72
C HIS A 6 18.74 -1.91 -0.30
N MET A 7 17.56 -2.45 0.00
CA MET A 7 16.95 -2.40 1.33
C MET A 7 17.65 -3.35 2.33
N GLN A 8 18.06 -4.55 1.88
CA GLN A 8 18.85 -5.49 2.68
C GLN A 8 20.24 -4.95 3.05
N GLU A 9 20.90 -4.25 2.13
CA GLU A 9 22.25 -3.70 2.34
C GLU A 9 22.25 -2.46 3.25
N HIS A 10 21.09 -1.81 3.46
CA HIS A 10 20.96 -0.58 4.27
C HIS A 10 20.11 -0.76 5.54
N TRP A 11 20.13 -1.97 6.11
CA TRP A 11 19.39 -2.33 7.32
C TRP A 11 19.65 -1.42 8.52
N ASP A 12 20.89 -0.97 8.73
CA ASP A 12 21.27 -0.06 9.82
C ASP A 12 20.51 1.26 9.78
N VAL A 13 20.07 1.68 8.59
CA VAL A 13 19.30 2.91 8.40
C VAL A 13 17.89 2.69 8.96
N TYR A 14 17.25 1.56 8.68
CA TYR A 14 15.93 1.25 9.23
C TYR A 14 15.93 1.14 10.75
N GLN A 15 17.01 0.62 11.33
CA GLN A 15 17.17 0.51 12.78
C GLN A 15 17.32 1.89 13.46
N LYS A 16 18.04 2.81 12.83
CA LYS A 16 18.17 4.20 13.31
C LYS A 16 16.87 5.01 13.20
N GLY A 17 16.00 4.64 12.27
CA GLY A 17 14.70 5.29 12.05
C GLY A 17 13.72 4.97 13.16
N ALA A 18 13.69 3.70 13.59
CA ALA A 18 12.94 3.27 14.77
C ALA A 18 13.37 4.04 16.04
N ASP A 19 14.68 4.28 16.20
CA ASP A 19 15.23 5.07 17.31
C ASP A 19 14.91 6.57 17.20
N GLN A 20 14.78 7.12 16.00
CA GLN A 20 14.38 8.53 15.80
C GLN A 20 12.88 8.72 16.04
N LEU A 21 12.04 7.80 15.57
CA LEU A 21 10.59 7.85 15.80
C LEU A 21 10.23 7.78 17.27
N THR A 22 10.92 6.95 18.04
CA THR A 22 10.75 6.89 19.49
C THR A 22 11.13 8.21 20.16
N ARG A 23 12.16 8.92 19.68
CA ARG A 23 12.55 10.25 20.18
C ARG A 23 11.59 11.37 19.77
N ASP A 24 11.12 11.37 18.53
CA ASP A 24 10.18 12.38 18.02
C ASP A 24 8.80 12.23 18.65
N LEU A 25 8.33 10.99 18.85
CA LEU A 25 7.14 10.70 19.67
C LEU A 25 7.33 11.16 21.11
N LEU A 26 8.52 10.97 21.70
CA LEU A 26 8.83 11.44 23.05
C LEU A 26 8.67 12.96 23.20
N SER A 27 9.10 13.72 22.18
CA SER A 27 9.09 15.18 22.22
C SER A 27 7.69 15.78 22.00
N LEU A 28 6.89 15.21 21.10
CA LEU A 28 5.50 15.59 20.84
C LEU A 28 4.58 15.33 22.05
N PHE A 29 4.92 14.35 22.89
CA PHE A 29 4.09 13.92 24.02
C PHE A 29 4.60 14.38 25.41
N SER A 30 5.47 15.39 25.45
CA SER A 30 5.95 16.04 26.68
C SER A 30 4.86 16.75 27.51
N LYS A 31 3.59 16.73 27.07
CA LYS A 31 2.42 17.25 27.79
C LYS A 31 1.58 16.20 28.53
N VAL A 32 2.00 14.93 28.57
CA VAL A 32 1.17 13.84 29.12
C VAL A 32 1.63 13.41 30.53
N PRO A 33 0.69 13.20 31.48
CA PRO A 33 0.99 12.93 32.89
C PRO A 33 1.72 11.60 33.14
N GLU A 34 2.55 11.57 34.18
CA GLU A 34 3.52 10.50 34.50
C GLU A 34 2.92 9.10 34.70
N SER A 35 1.63 8.98 34.99
CA SER A 35 0.96 7.68 35.15
C SER A 35 0.97 6.83 33.88
N PHE A 36 1.06 7.46 32.71
CA PHE A 36 1.17 6.73 31.43
C PHE A 36 2.60 6.28 31.10
N LYS A 37 3.67 6.92 31.62
CA LYS A 37 5.07 6.58 31.26
C LYS A 37 5.44 5.10 31.45
N LYS A 38 4.98 4.48 32.55
CA LYS A 38 5.31 3.07 32.87
C LYS A 38 4.57 2.06 32.00
N GLN A 39 3.35 2.38 31.57
CA GLN A 39 2.58 1.51 30.67
C GLN A 39 3.06 1.64 29.21
N TYR A 40 3.73 2.74 28.85
CA TYR A 40 4.24 2.99 27.51
C TYR A 40 5.62 2.35 27.21
N GLN A 41 6.54 2.24 28.17
CA GLN A 41 7.91 1.74 27.91
C GLN A 41 7.98 0.25 27.53
N GLU A 42 7.07 -0.59 28.06
CA GLU A 42 6.93 -2.00 27.62
C GLU A 42 6.11 -2.10 26.33
N VAL A 43 5.00 -1.35 26.24
CA VAL A 43 4.07 -1.44 25.09
C VAL A 43 4.69 -0.86 23.80
N SER A 44 5.48 0.21 23.84
CA SER A 44 6.01 0.81 22.61
C SER A 44 7.10 -0.04 21.96
N ALA A 45 8.00 -0.65 22.74
CA ALA A 45 9.08 -1.47 22.22
C ALA A 45 8.57 -2.81 21.67
N ASP A 46 7.61 -3.44 22.37
CA ASP A 46 6.98 -4.67 21.89
C ASP A 46 6.02 -4.43 20.73
N THR A 47 5.29 -3.31 20.71
CA THR A 47 4.41 -2.98 19.57
C THR A 47 5.21 -2.60 18.33
N LEU A 48 6.34 -1.89 18.47
CA LEU A 48 7.24 -1.58 17.35
C LEU A 48 7.91 -2.83 16.80
N LYS A 49 8.43 -3.72 17.68
CA LYS A 49 8.98 -5.00 17.24
C LYS A 49 7.92 -5.90 16.62
N SER A 50 6.73 -5.98 17.20
CA SER A 50 5.65 -6.79 16.66
C SER A 50 5.17 -6.26 15.30
N ALA A 51 5.04 -4.94 15.14
CA ALA A 51 4.74 -4.32 13.85
C ALA A 51 5.86 -4.59 12.82
N GLN A 52 7.11 -4.57 13.25
CA GLN A 52 8.28 -4.86 12.43
C GLN A 52 8.35 -6.36 12.02
N ASP A 53 8.04 -7.29 12.92
CA ASP A 53 7.96 -8.73 12.64
C ASP A 53 6.77 -9.07 11.73
N LEU A 54 5.61 -8.42 11.95
CA LEU A 54 4.48 -8.47 11.03
C LEU A 54 4.87 -7.93 9.66
N PHE A 55 5.63 -6.84 9.60
CA PHE A 55 6.09 -6.29 8.34
C PHE A 55 7.05 -7.24 7.60
N TYR A 56 8.04 -7.82 8.29
CA TYR A 56 8.95 -8.79 7.68
C TYR A 56 8.24 -10.06 7.21
N SER A 57 7.29 -10.55 7.99
CA SER A 57 6.49 -11.71 7.59
C SER A 57 5.56 -11.38 6.42
N LEU A 58 4.95 -10.20 6.36
CA LEU A 58 4.15 -9.75 5.22
C LEU A 58 4.98 -9.57 3.95
N LEU A 59 6.12 -8.88 4.03
CA LEU A 59 7.04 -8.73 2.89
C LEU A 59 7.57 -10.08 2.42
N GLY A 60 8.03 -10.91 3.35
CA GLY A 60 8.50 -12.26 3.05
C GLY A 60 7.42 -13.08 2.37
N ASN A 61 6.18 -13.04 2.87
CA ASN A 61 5.05 -13.75 2.29
C ASN A 61 4.69 -13.21 0.90
N ILE A 62 4.69 -11.89 0.67
CA ILE A 62 4.40 -11.32 -0.65
C ILE A 62 5.49 -11.69 -1.66
N VAL A 63 6.77 -11.60 -1.27
CA VAL A 63 7.89 -11.95 -2.14
C VAL A 63 7.89 -13.44 -2.46
N ASN A 64 7.64 -14.31 -1.47
CA ASN A 64 7.58 -15.75 -1.66
C ASN A 64 6.36 -16.17 -2.50
N ASN A 65 5.23 -15.48 -2.34
CA ASN A 65 4.01 -15.73 -3.11
C ASN A 65 3.91 -14.85 -4.37
N VAL A 66 4.97 -14.15 -4.78
CA VAL A 66 4.88 -13.25 -5.94
C VAL A 66 4.52 -14.02 -7.21
N SER A 67 5.00 -15.26 -7.33
CA SER A 67 4.71 -16.14 -8.45
C SER A 67 3.22 -16.55 -8.51
N SER A 68 2.64 -16.91 -7.37
CA SER A 68 1.22 -17.25 -7.28
C SER A 68 0.32 -16.02 -7.43
N LEU A 69 0.75 -14.85 -6.96
CA LEU A 69 0.07 -13.57 -7.19
C LEU A 69 0.05 -13.19 -8.66
N ILE A 70 1.17 -13.37 -9.39
CA ILE A 70 1.23 -13.10 -10.83
C ILE A 70 0.23 -13.99 -11.58
N LEU A 71 0.19 -15.29 -11.27
CA LEU A 71 -0.78 -16.21 -11.87
C LEU A 71 -2.21 -15.86 -11.50
N GLY A 72 -2.47 -15.48 -10.25
CA GLY A 72 -3.80 -15.06 -9.78
C GLY A 72 -4.28 -13.80 -10.48
N VAL A 73 -3.42 -12.80 -10.64
CA VAL A 73 -3.71 -11.56 -11.39
C VAL A 73 -3.93 -11.88 -12.86
N LEU A 74 -3.09 -12.71 -13.47
CA LEU A 74 -3.23 -13.12 -14.87
C LEU A 74 -4.52 -13.91 -15.11
N LEU A 75 -4.89 -14.82 -14.22
CA LEU A 75 -6.15 -15.56 -14.30
C LEU A 75 -7.37 -14.68 -14.05
N THR A 76 -7.31 -13.76 -13.10
CA THR A 76 -8.40 -12.80 -12.84
C THR A 76 -8.58 -11.87 -14.04
N MET A 77 -7.48 -11.39 -14.61
CA MET A 77 -7.47 -10.57 -15.83
C MET A 77 -8.00 -11.35 -17.03
N LEU A 78 -7.58 -12.62 -17.22
CA LEU A 78 -8.08 -13.49 -18.27
C LEU A 78 -9.58 -13.79 -18.09
N TYR A 79 -10.04 -14.07 -16.87
CA TYR A 79 -11.44 -14.33 -16.55
C TYR A 79 -12.33 -13.14 -16.88
N THR A 80 -11.90 -11.94 -16.48
CA THR A 80 -12.63 -10.70 -16.80
C THR A 80 -12.61 -10.37 -18.29
N LEU A 81 -11.50 -10.64 -19.00
CA LEU A 81 -11.42 -10.53 -20.46
C LEU A 81 -12.30 -11.56 -21.18
N PHE A 82 -12.36 -12.79 -20.69
CA PHE A 82 -13.20 -13.83 -21.27
C PHE A 82 -14.68 -13.47 -21.11
N TRP A 83 -15.07 -12.99 -19.93
CA TRP A 83 -16.43 -12.50 -19.71
C TRP A 83 -16.75 -11.28 -20.57
N LEU A 84 -15.76 -10.43 -20.84
CA LEU A 84 -15.90 -9.30 -21.75
C LEU A 84 -16.06 -9.74 -23.22
N CYS A 85 -15.30 -10.72 -23.67
CA CYS A 85 -15.30 -11.20 -25.06
C CYS A 85 -16.45 -12.16 -25.37
N SER A 86 -16.89 -12.97 -24.40
CA SER A 86 -18.00 -13.90 -24.51
C SER A 86 -19.03 -13.61 -23.42
N PRO A 87 -19.90 -12.60 -23.61
CA PRO A 87 -20.94 -12.27 -22.65
C PRO A 87 -21.90 -13.45 -22.48
N VAL A 88 -22.23 -13.77 -21.23
CA VAL A 88 -23.30 -14.71 -20.87
C VAL A 88 -24.58 -14.21 -21.55
N PRO A 89 -25.43 -15.07 -22.15
CA PRO A 89 -26.61 -14.61 -22.91
C PRO A 89 -27.49 -13.73 -22.02
N MET A 90 -27.39 -12.43 -22.26
CA MET A 90 -28.04 -11.33 -21.56
C MET A 90 -28.72 -10.47 -22.61
N ASP A 91 -29.73 -9.70 -22.20
CA ASP A 91 -30.39 -8.76 -23.11
C ASP A 91 -29.39 -7.75 -23.70
N SER A 92 -29.56 -7.43 -24.99
CA SER A 92 -28.62 -6.64 -25.80
C SER A 92 -28.27 -5.26 -25.19
N SER A 93 -29.21 -4.67 -24.45
CA SER A 93 -29.00 -3.38 -23.75
C SER A 93 -28.05 -3.51 -22.55
N VAL A 94 -28.05 -4.67 -21.89
CA VAL A 94 -27.28 -4.95 -20.68
C VAL A 94 -25.83 -5.27 -21.05
N ASP A 95 -25.60 -5.99 -22.16
CA ASP A 95 -24.26 -6.33 -22.66
C ASP A 95 -23.40 -5.09 -22.93
N VAL A 96 -23.95 -4.09 -23.63
CA VAL A 96 -23.23 -2.84 -23.95
C VAL A 96 -22.86 -2.08 -22.67
N MET A 97 -23.76 -2.05 -21.68
CA MET A 97 -23.53 -1.39 -20.40
C MET A 97 -22.43 -2.09 -19.60
N PHE A 98 -22.46 -3.43 -19.53
CA PHE A 98 -21.47 -4.24 -18.84
C PHE A 98 -20.07 -4.16 -19.48
N ARG A 99 -19.98 -4.24 -20.81
CA ARG A 99 -18.71 -4.09 -21.53
C ARG A 99 -18.05 -2.75 -21.26
N LYS A 100 -18.83 -1.69 -21.31
CA LYS A 100 -18.35 -0.32 -21.07
C LYS A 100 -17.92 -0.14 -19.61
N TYR A 101 -18.65 -0.72 -18.66
CA TYR A 101 -18.31 -0.71 -17.24
C TYR A 101 -17.00 -1.47 -16.93
N ILE A 102 -16.82 -2.68 -17.46
CA ILE A 102 -15.59 -3.46 -17.23
C ILE A 102 -14.36 -2.76 -17.83
N MET A 103 -14.49 -2.17 -19.02
CA MET A 103 -13.43 -1.39 -19.65
C MET A 103 -13.06 -0.16 -18.81
N PHE A 104 -14.05 0.62 -18.36
CA PHE A 104 -13.83 1.76 -17.47
C PHE A 104 -13.21 1.36 -16.14
N LYS A 105 -13.68 0.26 -15.53
CA LYS A 105 -13.15 -0.25 -14.27
C LYS A 105 -11.71 -0.70 -14.39
N THR A 106 -11.35 -1.38 -15.47
CA THR A 106 -9.97 -1.81 -15.73
C THR A 106 -9.05 -0.60 -15.92
N LEU A 107 -9.50 0.39 -16.70
CA LEU A 107 -8.75 1.62 -16.93
C LEU A 107 -8.56 2.43 -15.65
N ALA A 108 -9.60 2.54 -14.83
CA ALA A 108 -9.55 3.24 -13.55
C ALA A 108 -8.64 2.50 -12.54
N CYS A 109 -8.68 1.16 -12.50
CA CYS A 109 -7.77 0.37 -11.66
C CYS A 109 -6.31 0.56 -12.07
N PHE A 110 -6.05 0.55 -13.38
CA PHE A 110 -4.71 0.76 -13.94
C PHE A 110 -4.19 2.17 -13.67
N GLY A 111 -5.01 3.20 -13.93
CA GLY A 111 -4.68 4.59 -13.65
C GLY A 111 -4.37 4.82 -12.17
N TYR A 112 -5.21 4.30 -11.27
CA TYR A 112 -4.99 4.42 -9.83
C TYR A 112 -3.68 3.75 -9.38
N GLY A 113 -3.39 2.53 -9.85
CA GLY A 113 -2.15 1.83 -9.52
C GLY A 113 -0.90 2.59 -9.95
N ILE A 114 -0.92 3.18 -11.16
CA ILE A 114 0.17 4.03 -11.66
C ILE A 114 0.30 5.29 -10.82
N SER A 115 -0.79 6.02 -10.58
CA SER A 115 -0.75 7.27 -9.82
C SER A 115 -0.27 7.05 -8.38
N ALA A 116 -0.73 5.98 -7.73
CA ALA A 116 -0.27 5.60 -6.39
C ALA A 116 1.22 5.21 -6.38
N GLY A 117 1.67 4.46 -7.39
CA GLY A 117 3.09 4.14 -7.56
C GLY A 117 3.96 5.37 -7.78
N LEU A 118 3.50 6.31 -8.63
CA LEU A 118 4.19 7.56 -8.90
C LEU A 118 4.29 8.43 -7.64
N LEU A 119 3.22 8.46 -6.84
CA LEU A 119 3.20 9.19 -5.58
C LEU A 119 4.24 8.64 -4.59
N LEU A 120 4.32 7.32 -4.42
CA LEU A 120 5.32 6.68 -3.57
C LEU A 120 6.75 6.86 -4.10
N TYR A 121 6.91 6.87 -5.43
CA TYR A 121 8.20 7.16 -6.06
C TYR A 121 8.67 8.60 -5.79
N PHE A 122 7.78 9.59 -5.89
CA PHE A 122 8.12 10.99 -5.55
C PHE A 122 8.43 11.18 -4.07
N LEU A 123 7.81 10.39 -3.19
CA LEU A 123 8.13 10.36 -1.76
C LEU A 123 9.42 9.62 -1.43
N SER A 124 10.14 9.09 -2.43
CA SER A 124 11.39 8.34 -2.27
C SER A 124 11.25 7.12 -1.34
N VAL A 125 10.08 6.48 -1.35
CA VAL A 125 9.81 5.28 -0.56
C VAL A 125 10.42 4.06 -1.25
N ASP A 126 11.23 3.29 -0.53
CA ASP A 126 11.73 2.00 -1.01
C ASP A 126 10.55 1.06 -1.36
N LEU A 127 10.73 0.19 -2.36
CA LEU A 127 9.68 -0.73 -2.86
C LEU A 127 8.47 -0.08 -3.57
N ALA A 128 8.54 1.19 -3.98
CA ALA A 128 7.45 1.86 -4.71
C ALA A 128 6.86 1.06 -5.89
N SER A 129 7.69 0.37 -6.68
CA SER A 129 7.24 -0.46 -7.81
C SER A 129 6.45 -1.71 -7.39
N VAL A 130 6.82 -2.32 -6.26
CA VAL A 130 6.10 -3.47 -5.69
C VAL A 130 4.75 -3.00 -5.16
N PHE A 131 4.72 -1.90 -4.42
CA PHE A 131 3.47 -1.33 -3.92
C PHE A 131 2.55 -0.84 -5.05
N ALA A 132 3.08 -0.31 -6.14
CA ALA A 132 2.30 0.05 -7.32
C ALA A 132 1.58 -1.17 -7.93
N LEU A 133 2.31 -2.27 -8.12
CA LEU A 133 1.77 -3.50 -8.67
C LEU A 133 0.74 -4.15 -7.72
N THR A 134 1.04 -4.18 -6.42
CA THR A 134 0.11 -4.69 -5.40
C THR A 134 -1.13 -3.82 -5.30
N THR A 135 -1.00 -2.48 -5.40
CA THR A 135 -2.13 -1.54 -5.41
C THR A 135 -3.01 -1.76 -6.63
N PHE A 136 -2.41 -1.95 -7.81
CA PHE A 136 -3.16 -2.29 -9.03
C PHE A 136 -3.95 -3.58 -8.87
N ALA A 137 -3.31 -4.65 -8.37
CA ALA A 137 -3.95 -5.94 -8.17
C ALA A 137 -5.09 -5.87 -7.13
N LEU A 138 -4.85 -5.20 -6.00
CA LEU A 138 -5.83 -5.05 -4.93
C LEU A 138 -7.01 -4.19 -5.37
N ASN A 139 -6.80 -3.13 -6.15
CA ASN A 139 -7.87 -2.21 -6.58
C ASN A 139 -8.93 -2.89 -7.47
N PHE A 140 -8.64 -4.07 -8.00
CA PHE A 140 -9.63 -4.89 -8.70
C PHE A 140 -10.74 -5.37 -7.74
N VAL A 141 -10.46 -5.50 -6.44
CA VAL A 141 -11.43 -5.74 -5.37
C VAL A 141 -12.00 -4.39 -4.89
N PRO A 142 -13.27 -4.07 -5.22
CA PRO A 142 -13.85 -2.79 -4.85
C PRO A 142 -13.88 -2.59 -3.33
N GLU A 143 -13.67 -1.34 -2.92
CA GLU A 143 -13.58 -0.84 -1.55
C GLU A 143 -12.45 -1.39 -0.69
N VAL A 144 -12.32 -2.70 -0.54
CA VAL A 144 -11.34 -3.34 0.35
C VAL A 144 -9.91 -3.18 -0.16
N GLY A 145 -9.73 -3.30 -1.47
CA GLY A 145 -8.41 -3.25 -2.11
C GLY A 145 -7.62 -1.96 -1.84
N PRO A 146 -8.20 -0.78 -2.09
CA PRO A 146 -7.58 0.50 -1.80
C PRO A 146 -7.20 0.70 -0.33
N PHE A 147 -8.03 0.24 0.62
CA PHE A 147 -7.70 0.36 2.04
C PHE A 147 -6.48 -0.49 2.42
N ILE A 148 -6.40 -1.72 1.92
CA ILE A 148 -5.23 -2.58 2.15
C ILE A 148 -3.99 -1.97 1.50
N ALA A 149 -4.11 -1.47 0.27
CA ALA A 149 -3.04 -0.81 -0.46
C ALA A 149 -2.52 0.46 0.23
N MET A 150 -3.37 1.14 1.00
CA MET A 150 -3.02 2.33 1.78
C MET A 150 -2.24 2.00 3.05
N VAL A 151 -2.57 0.89 3.69
CA VAL A 151 -1.90 0.43 4.93
C VAL A 151 -0.52 -0.18 4.64
N LEU A 152 -0.36 -0.85 3.49
CA LEU A 152 0.90 -1.51 3.07
C LEU A 152 2.17 -0.62 3.13
N PRO A 153 2.17 0.62 2.59
CA PRO A 153 3.35 1.49 2.62
C PRO A 153 3.59 2.17 3.97
N CYS A 154 2.59 2.22 4.87
CA CYS A 154 2.69 2.88 6.17
C CYS A 154 3.89 2.39 7.03
N PRO A 155 4.07 1.08 7.27
CA PRO A 155 5.21 0.60 8.05
C PRO A 155 6.55 0.89 7.37
N VAL A 156 6.62 0.91 6.03
CA VAL A 156 7.87 1.20 5.30
C VAL A 156 8.31 2.64 5.55
N ILE A 157 7.38 3.59 5.43
CA ILE A 157 7.64 5.02 5.62
C ILE A 157 8.03 5.34 7.06
N ILE A 158 7.44 4.63 8.02
CA ILE A 158 7.76 4.79 9.45
C ILE A 158 9.16 4.24 9.73
N LEU A 159 9.51 3.06 9.22
CA LEU A 159 10.81 2.46 9.53
C LEU A 159 11.97 3.11 8.76
N ASP A 160 11.73 3.86 7.68
CA ASP A 160 12.80 4.48 6.89
C ASP A 160 13.39 5.76 7.54
N SER A 161 14.62 5.66 8.05
CA SER A 161 15.37 6.79 8.64
C SER A 161 15.96 7.76 7.63
N ARG A 162 15.94 7.45 6.33
CA ARG A 162 16.40 8.39 5.29
C ARG A 162 15.44 9.58 5.15
N ILE A 163 14.21 9.41 5.63
CA ILE A 163 13.17 10.42 5.53
C ILE A 163 13.29 11.36 6.73
N ASP A 164 13.72 12.60 6.50
CA ASP A 164 13.87 13.63 7.54
C ASP A 164 12.59 13.90 8.35
N ARG A 165 11.40 13.60 7.78
CA ARG A 165 10.08 13.83 8.38
C ARG A 165 9.10 12.66 8.10
N PRO A 166 9.28 11.48 8.73
CA PRO A 166 8.52 10.28 8.38
C PRO A 166 7.01 10.43 8.62
N MET A 167 6.60 11.16 9.68
CA MET A 167 5.19 11.44 9.96
C MET A 167 4.52 12.33 8.90
N LEU A 168 5.26 13.29 8.32
CA LEU A 168 4.72 14.20 7.30
C LEU A 168 4.57 13.45 5.97
N VAL A 169 5.57 12.63 5.63
CA VAL A 169 5.53 11.76 4.45
C VAL A 169 4.42 10.70 4.55
N LEU A 170 4.22 10.11 5.72
CA LEU A 170 3.10 9.20 5.99
C LEU A 170 1.76 9.90 5.76
N PHE A 171 1.59 11.10 6.32
CA PHE A 171 0.37 11.87 6.18
C PHE A 171 0.10 12.24 4.71
N VAL A 172 1.14 12.65 3.96
CA VAL A 172 1.05 12.93 2.52
C VAL A 172 0.75 11.67 1.71
N ALA A 173 1.35 10.52 2.05
CA ALA A 173 1.08 9.25 1.38
C ALA A 173 -0.38 8.81 1.56
N ILE A 174 -0.86 8.86 2.81
CA ILE A 174 -2.24 8.52 3.17
C ILE A 174 -3.21 9.50 2.49
N LEU A 175 -3.04 10.82 2.66
CA LEU A 175 -3.91 11.80 2.02
C LEU A 175 -3.87 11.71 0.49
N GLY A 176 -2.69 11.49 -0.07
CA GLY A 176 -2.51 11.34 -1.51
C GLY A 176 -3.25 10.13 -2.06
N GLN A 177 -3.10 8.96 -1.42
CA GLN A 177 -3.84 7.76 -1.79
C GLN A 177 -5.35 7.92 -1.59
N LEU A 178 -5.79 8.62 -0.55
CA LEU A 178 -7.20 8.93 -0.32
C LEU A 178 -7.77 9.86 -1.40
N ALA A 179 -7.03 10.91 -1.75
CA ALA A 179 -7.40 11.85 -2.80
C ALA A 179 -7.47 11.16 -4.17
N LEU A 180 -6.51 10.27 -4.46
CA LEU A 180 -6.53 9.43 -5.65
C LEU A 180 -7.75 8.49 -5.63
N LYS A 181 -8.06 7.85 -4.49
CA LYS A 181 -9.26 7.00 -4.38
C LYS A 181 -10.52 7.81 -4.69
N PHE A 182 -10.64 9.00 -4.12
CA PHE A 182 -11.79 9.87 -4.36
C PHE A 182 -11.89 10.30 -5.84
N ALA A 183 -10.77 10.71 -6.44
CA ALA A 183 -10.73 11.09 -7.85
C ALA A 183 -11.14 9.96 -8.79
N PHE A 184 -10.62 8.75 -8.58
CA PHE A 184 -10.94 7.59 -9.42
C PHE A 184 -12.32 7.00 -9.11
N SER A 185 -12.79 7.06 -7.86
CA SER A 185 -14.14 6.62 -7.50
C SER A 185 -15.20 7.51 -8.15
N ASN A 186 -14.99 8.83 -8.17
CA ASN A 186 -15.88 9.80 -8.82
C ASN A 186 -15.85 9.72 -10.36
N ILE A 187 -14.88 9.02 -10.95
CA ILE A 187 -14.83 8.76 -12.41
C ILE A 187 -15.60 7.49 -12.78
N ILE A 188 -15.77 6.55 -11.83
CA ILE A 188 -16.43 5.26 -12.05
C ILE A 188 -17.95 5.34 -11.76
N GLU A 189 -18.36 6.20 -10.82
CA GLU A 189 -19.76 6.49 -10.48
C GLU A 189 -20.39 7.51 -11.46
#